data_AF-A0AAV9ZGN0-F1
#
_entry.id   AF-A0AAV9ZGN0-F1
#
_cell.length_a   1.000
_cell.length_b   1.000
_cell.length_c   1.000
_cell.angle_alpha   90.00
_cell.angle_beta   90.00
_cell.angle_gamma   90.00
#
_symmetry.space_group_name_H-M   'P 1'
#
loop_
_entity.id
_entity.type
_entity.pdbx_description
1 polymer ?
#
loop_
_entity_poly.entity_id
_entity_poly.type
_entity_poly.pdbx_seq_one_letter_code
_entity_poly.pdbx_strand_id
1 'polypeptide(L)'
;MRTKLTHERNAIKDIIAASLGHDDQESVNIVTLCQQVLDLSYNKEPDINVSLEMCGRFAFLRESYTLQLKNLAASPKPNAAMDYWGGVDKDLKSMRDAKCNDAARISLCIADTLADDRRLYGSVDLGNLVQVSPISIT
;
A
#
# COMPACT_ATOMS: atom_id res chain seq x y z
N MET A 1 16.20 -16.51 8.64
CA MET A 1 15.80 -15.80 7.40
C MET A 1 14.27 -15.75 7.21
N ARG A 2 13.51 -16.86 7.37
CA ARG A 2 12.02 -16.84 7.31
C ARG A 2 11.34 -15.96 8.37
N THR A 3 11.81 -15.98 9.62
CA THR A 3 11.22 -15.23 10.74
C THR A 3 11.29 -13.72 10.58
N LYS A 4 12.37 -13.20 9.99
CA LYS A 4 12.56 -11.76 9.73
C LYS A 4 11.56 -11.23 8.69
N LEU A 5 11.38 -11.96 7.58
CA LEU A 5 10.41 -11.61 6.53
C LEU A 5 8.96 -11.63 7.04
N THR A 6 8.63 -12.57 7.93
CA THR A 6 7.32 -12.60 8.59
C THR A 6 7.12 -11.39 9.52
N HIS A 7 8.15 -10.98 10.25
CA HIS A 7 8.08 -9.82 11.14
C HIS A 7 7.87 -8.51 10.36
N GLU A 8 8.65 -8.28 9.31
CA GLU A 8 8.53 -7.08 8.44
C GLU A 8 7.15 -7.02 7.76
N ARG A 9 6.65 -8.15 7.27
CA ARG A 9 5.30 -8.26 6.72
C ARG A 9 4.22 -7.94 7.75
N ASN A 10 4.39 -8.32 9.01
CA ASN A 10 3.42 -7.95 10.04
C ASN A 10 3.53 -6.47 10.40
N ALA A 11 4.74 -5.91 10.52
CA ALA A 11 4.93 -4.49 10.77
C ALA A 11 4.29 -3.60 9.68
N ILE A 12 4.47 -3.96 8.40
CA ILE A 12 3.83 -3.24 7.29
C ILE A 12 2.30 -3.33 7.38
N LYS A 13 1.76 -4.52 7.69
CA LYS A 13 0.32 -4.71 7.90
C LYS A 13 -0.20 -3.81 9.04
N ASP A 14 0.52 -3.71 10.15
CA ASP A 14 0.13 -2.90 11.30
C ASP A 14 0.15 -1.40 10.97
N ILE A 15 1.15 -0.93 10.20
CA ILE A 15 1.18 0.45 9.70
C ILE A 15 -0.01 0.73 8.79
N ILE A 16 -0.31 -0.18 7.84
CA ILE A 16 -1.48 -0.03 6.96
C ILE A 16 -2.77 0.01 7.78
N ALA A 17 -2.91 -0.86 8.78
CA ALA A 17 -4.07 -0.87 9.66
C ALA A 17 -4.22 0.48 10.39
N ALA A 18 -3.17 0.96 11.06
CA ALA A 18 -3.17 2.24 11.76
C ALA A 18 -3.48 3.41 10.82
N SER A 19 -3.06 3.31 9.55
CA SER A 19 -3.21 4.40 8.57
C SER A 19 -4.66 4.77 8.23
N LEU A 20 -5.61 3.88 8.49
CA LEU A 20 -7.02 4.08 8.17
C LEU A 20 -7.72 5.10 9.09
N GLY A 21 -7.15 5.37 10.27
CA GLY A 21 -7.79 6.18 11.32
C GLY A 21 -8.89 5.41 12.07
N HIS A 22 -8.90 5.49 13.40
CA HIS A 22 -9.86 4.83 14.30
C HIS A 22 -10.00 5.66 15.58
N ASP A 23 -11.19 5.71 16.19
CA ASP A 23 -11.45 6.15 17.57
C ASP A 23 -10.48 7.25 18.08
N ASP A 24 -10.58 8.45 17.48
CA ASP A 24 -9.79 9.66 17.76
C ASP A 24 -8.45 9.85 17.01
N GLN A 25 -7.98 8.86 16.23
CA GLN A 25 -6.83 9.03 15.33
C GLN A 25 -7.26 9.38 13.91
N GLU A 26 -6.72 10.47 13.38
CA GLU A 26 -6.90 10.84 11.97
C GLU A 26 -6.23 9.82 11.04
N SER A 27 -6.89 9.54 9.92
CA SER A 27 -6.28 8.79 8.83
C SER A 27 -5.07 9.51 8.27
N VAL A 28 -4.06 8.77 7.83
CA VAL A 28 -2.86 9.36 7.20
C VAL A 28 -2.96 9.34 5.68
N ASN A 29 -2.45 10.39 5.05
CA ASN A 29 -2.33 10.44 3.59
C ASN A 29 -1.30 9.42 3.08
N ILE A 30 -1.36 9.11 1.79
CA ILE A 30 -0.56 8.05 1.17
C ILE A 30 0.96 8.30 1.20
N VAL A 31 1.40 9.57 1.16
CA VAL A 31 2.83 9.91 1.21
C VAL A 31 3.37 9.66 2.61
N THR A 32 2.65 10.08 3.65
CA THR A 32 3.00 9.80 5.04
C THR A 32 3.02 8.29 5.31
N LEU A 33 2.03 7.55 4.81
CA LEU A 33 2.02 6.09 4.91
C LEU A 33 3.28 5.46 4.30
N CYS A 34 3.63 5.84 3.08
CA CYS A 34 4.83 5.32 2.42
C CYS A 34 6.11 5.67 3.20
N GLN A 35 6.19 6.88 3.72
CA GLN A 35 7.32 7.32 4.54
C GLN A 35 7.48 6.48 5.81
N GLN A 36 6.40 6.22 6.54
CA GLN A 36 6.40 5.37 7.73
C GLN A 36 6.92 3.95 7.42
N VAL A 37 6.57 3.41 6.25
CA VAL A 37 7.07 2.09 5.83
C VAL A 37 8.55 2.14 5.44
N LEU A 38 9.01 3.20 4.77
CA LEU A 38 10.45 3.38 4.51
C LEU A 38 11.25 3.44 5.80
N ASP A 39 10.71 4.08 6.83
CA ASP A 39 11.39 4.25 8.11
C ASP A 39 11.47 2.95 8.95
N LEU A 40 10.74 1.88 8.58
CA LEU A 40 10.96 0.53 9.12
C LEU A 40 12.30 -0.08 8.67
N SER A 41 12.88 0.42 7.58
CA SER A 41 14.12 -0.13 7.04
C SER A 41 15.32 0.37 7.84
N TYR A 42 15.87 -0.48 8.70
CA TYR A 42 17.06 -0.19 9.53
C TYR A 42 18.30 0.26 8.74
N ASN A 43 18.38 -0.08 7.45
CA ASN A 43 19.44 0.33 6.53
C ASN A 43 18.87 1.20 5.42
N LYS A 44 18.12 2.25 5.77
CA LYS A 44 17.63 3.19 4.77
C LYS A 44 18.83 3.75 4.04
N GLU A 45 18.98 3.37 2.77
CA GLU A 45 19.95 4.07 1.94
C GLU A 45 19.51 5.54 1.88
N PRO A 46 20.45 6.48 2.04
CA PRO A 46 20.14 7.91 2.24
C PRO A 46 19.28 8.51 1.12
N ASP A 47 19.21 7.84 -0.04
CA ASP A 47 18.56 8.34 -1.24
C ASP A 47 17.19 7.68 -1.57
N ILE A 48 16.66 6.81 -0.70
CA ILE A 48 15.32 6.24 -0.94
C ILE A 48 14.24 7.22 -0.50
N ASN A 49 13.67 7.91 -1.48
CA ASN A 49 12.52 8.81 -1.33
C ASN A 49 11.21 8.11 -1.70
N VAL A 50 10.10 8.61 -1.14
CA VAL A 50 8.76 8.17 -1.55
C VAL A 50 8.54 8.54 -3.02
N SER A 51 8.28 7.55 -3.86
CA SER A 51 7.96 7.75 -5.28
C SER A 51 6.46 7.64 -5.55
N LEU A 52 6.02 8.13 -6.71
CA LEU A 52 4.63 8.00 -7.14
C LEU A 52 4.20 6.52 -7.28
N GLU A 53 5.07 5.67 -7.81
CA GLU A 53 4.83 4.23 -7.96
C GLU A 53 4.71 3.55 -6.60
N MET A 54 5.50 3.98 -5.62
CA MET A 54 5.38 3.51 -4.25
C MET A 54 4.01 3.86 -3.67
N CYS A 55 3.57 5.11 -3.81
CA CYS A 55 2.24 5.53 -3.38
C CYS A 55 1.13 4.68 -4.01
N GLY A 56 1.19 4.41 -5.33
CA GLY A 56 0.21 3.56 -6.00
C GLY A 56 0.16 2.13 -5.43
N ARG A 57 1.33 1.53 -5.18
CA ARG A 57 1.41 0.19 -4.59
C ARG A 57 0.84 0.15 -3.17
N PHE A 58 1.15 1.14 -2.34
CA PHE A 58 0.62 1.19 -0.97
C PHE A 58 -0.86 1.55 -0.90
N ALA A 59 -1.37 2.35 -1.85
CA ALA A 59 -2.81 2.59 -1.98
C ALA A 59 -3.55 1.28 -2.29
N PHE A 60 -3.03 0.47 -3.21
CA PHE A 60 -3.57 -0.87 -3.47
C PHE A 60 -3.52 -1.79 -2.24
N LEU A 61 -2.40 -1.81 -1.51
CA LEU A 61 -2.29 -2.61 -0.28
C LEU A 61 -3.31 -2.18 0.79
N ARG A 62 -3.57 -0.87 0.90
CA ARG A 62 -4.56 -0.29 1.83
C ARG A 62 -6.01 -0.57 1.39
N GLU A 63 -6.28 -0.51 0.10
CA GLU A 63 -7.57 -0.92 -0.47
C GLU A 63 -7.85 -2.40 -0.18
N SER A 64 -6.89 -3.29 -0.47
CA SER A 64 -7.01 -4.72 -0.18
C SER A 64 -7.26 -4.99 1.31
N TYR A 65 -6.58 -4.25 2.21
CA TYR A 65 -6.82 -4.36 3.65
C TYR A 65 -8.28 -4.00 4.01
N THR A 66 -8.78 -2.89 3.47
CA THR A 66 -10.17 -2.45 3.68
C THR A 66 -11.19 -3.45 3.13
N LEU A 67 -10.94 -4.02 1.96
CA LEU A 67 -11.78 -5.06 1.37
C LEU A 67 -11.84 -6.31 2.26
N GLN A 68 -10.69 -6.72 2.81
CA GLN A 68 -10.64 -7.87 3.71
C GLN A 68 -11.32 -7.62 5.05
N LEU A 69 -11.22 -6.42 5.63
CA LEU A 69 -11.99 -6.04 6.81
C LEU A 69 -13.50 -6.14 6.55
N LYS A 70 -13.97 -5.62 5.42
CA LYS A 70 -15.39 -5.71 5.01
C LYS A 70 -15.84 -7.17 4.87
N ASN A 71 -15.02 -8.00 4.22
CA ASN A 71 -15.32 -9.43 4.04
C ASN A 71 -15.33 -10.19 5.38
N LEU A 72 -14.44 -9.86 6.31
CA LEU A 72 -14.41 -10.46 7.65
C LEU A 72 -15.64 -10.04 8.48
N ALA A 73 -16.03 -8.76 8.42
CA ALA A 73 -17.23 -8.27 9.10
C ALA A 73 -18.52 -8.93 8.59
N ALA A 74 -18.56 -9.29 7.29
CA ALA A 74 -19.68 -10.01 6.68
C ALA A 74 -19.61 -11.54 6.86
N SER A 75 -18.53 -12.07 7.43
CA SER A 75 -18.31 -13.51 7.57
C SER A 75 -19.11 -14.10 8.74
N PRO A 76 -19.56 -15.37 8.67
CA PRO A 76 -20.13 -16.09 9.81
C PRO A 76 -19.18 -16.22 11.02
N LYS A 77 -17.88 -15.96 10.81
CA LYS A 77 -16.84 -15.99 11.85
C LYS A 77 -16.08 -14.65 11.86
N PRO A 78 -16.67 -13.57 12.37
CA PRO A 78 -16.06 -12.23 12.35
C PRO A 78 -14.80 -12.13 13.23
N ASN A 79 -14.62 -13.06 14.18
CA ASN A 79 -13.45 -13.12 15.06
C ASN A 79 -12.31 -13.99 14.51
N ALA A 80 -12.40 -14.48 13.27
CA ALA A 80 -11.31 -15.24 12.67
C ALA A 80 -10.12 -14.31 12.38
N ALA A 81 -8.90 -14.83 12.58
CA ALA A 81 -7.70 -14.08 12.21
C ALA A 81 -7.67 -13.81 10.70
N MET A 82 -7.49 -12.55 10.32
CA MET A 82 -7.40 -12.15 8.91
C MET A 82 -6.06 -12.58 8.30
N ASP A 83 -6.12 -13.48 7.32
CA ASP A 83 -5.00 -13.81 6.42
C ASP A 83 -4.81 -12.71 5.37
N TYR A 84 -4.35 -11.55 5.84
CA TYR A 84 -4.18 -10.35 5.03
C TYR A 84 -3.35 -10.61 3.78
N TRP A 85 -2.19 -11.25 3.97
CA TRP A 85 -1.22 -11.45 2.91
C TRP A 85 -1.71 -12.46 1.86
N GLY A 86 -2.40 -13.52 2.28
CA GLY A 86 -3.06 -14.43 1.34
C GLY A 86 -4.20 -13.75 0.57
N GLY A 87 -4.88 -12.77 1.17
CA GLY A 87 -5.85 -11.94 0.46
C GLY A 87 -5.21 -10.99 -0.56
N VAL A 88 -4.10 -10.32 -0.21
CA VAL A 88 -3.34 -9.47 -1.15
C VAL A 88 -2.89 -10.27 -2.38
N ASP A 89 -2.39 -11.50 -2.18
CA ASP A 89 -1.96 -12.36 -3.29
C ASP A 89 -3.14 -12.71 -4.23
N LYS A 90 -4.34 -12.93 -3.67
CA LYS A 90 -5.57 -13.18 -4.44
C LYS A 90 -6.02 -11.92 -5.19
N ASP A 91 -5.97 -10.76 -4.57
CA ASP A 91 -6.38 -9.50 -5.18
C ASP A 91 -5.44 -9.12 -6.33
N LEU A 92 -4.11 -9.29 -6.14
CA LEU A 92 -3.12 -9.10 -7.20
C LEU A 92 -3.34 -10.06 -8.38
N LYS A 93 -3.60 -11.33 -8.08
CA LYS A 93 -3.92 -12.31 -9.13
C LYS A 93 -5.18 -11.92 -9.89
N SER A 94 -6.23 -11.54 -9.17
CA SER A 94 -7.51 -11.15 -9.77
C SER A 94 -7.37 -9.91 -10.65
N MET A 95 -6.61 -8.90 -10.21
CA MET A 95 -6.30 -7.72 -11.01
C MET A 95 -5.55 -8.10 -12.29
N ARG A 96 -4.48 -8.90 -12.17
CA ARG A 96 -3.69 -9.35 -13.34
C ARG A 96 -4.54 -10.12 -14.33
N ASP A 97 -5.34 -11.08 -13.84
CA ASP A 97 -6.22 -11.89 -14.68
C ASP A 97 -7.26 -10.99 -15.40
N ALA A 98 -7.90 -10.07 -14.68
CA ALA A 98 -8.90 -9.14 -15.24
C ALA A 98 -8.33 -8.16 -16.28
N LYS A 99 -7.04 -7.81 -16.15
CA LYS A 99 -6.35 -6.95 -17.11
C LYS A 99 -5.59 -7.74 -18.19
N CYS A 100 -5.76 -9.06 -18.26
CA CYS A 100 -5.05 -9.95 -19.19
C CYS A 100 -3.52 -9.84 -19.08
N ASN A 101 -3.01 -9.55 -17.87
CA ASN A 101 -1.62 -9.30 -17.57
C ASN A 101 -0.98 -8.15 -18.39
N ASP A 102 -1.81 -7.24 -18.92
CA ASP A 102 -1.34 -6.06 -19.66
C ASP A 102 -0.82 -4.99 -18.70
N ALA A 103 0.44 -4.60 -18.87
CA ALA A 103 1.12 -3.69 -17.95
C ALA A 103 0.49 -2.29 -17.94
N ALA A 104 0.05 -1.76 -19.08
CA ALA A 104 -0.55 -0.43 -19.14
C ALA A 104 -1.91 -0.40 -18.43
N ARG A 105 -2.72 -1.44 -18.61
CA ARG A 105 -4.03 -1.58 -17.95
C ARG A 105 -3.91 -1.83 -16.44
N ILE A 106 -2.87 -2.55 -16.01
CA ILE A 106 -2.56 -2.72 -14.58
C ILE A 106 -2.13 -1.38 -13.98
N SER A 107 -1.23 -0.65 -14.63
CA SER A 107 -0.77 0.67 -14.17
C SER A 107 -1.93 1.67 -14.07
N LEU A 108 -2.84 1.68 -15.04
CA LEU A 108 -4.06 2.50 -14.98
C LEU A 108 -4.94 2.12 -13.78
N CYS A 109 -5.13 0.83 -13.52
CA CYS A 109 -5.89 0.37 -12.36
C CYS A 109 -5.27 0.85 -11.03
N ILE A 110 -3.95 0.78 -10.91
CA ILE A 110 -3.22 1.25 -9.72
C ILE A 110 -3.33 2.78 -9.59
N ALA A 111 -3.30 3.51 -10.71
CA ALA A 111 -3.49 4.96 -10.72
C ALA A 111 -4.90 5.35 -10.25
N ASP A 112 -5.93 4.62 -10.69
CA ASP A 112 -7.31 4.80 -10.23
C ASP A 112 -7.43 4.54 -8.72
N THR A 113 -6.86 3.44 -8.23
CA THR A 113 -6.80 3.13 -6.79
C THR A 113 -6.12 4.25 -5.99
N LEU A 114 -5.01 4.80 -6.50
CA LEU A 114 -4.33 5.94 -5.85
C LEU A 114 -5.19 7.21 -5.84
N ALA A 115 -5.96 7.46 -6.90
CA ALA A 115 -6.85 8.61 -6.96
C ALA A 115 -7.98 8.49 -5.92
N ASP A 116 -8.58 7.32 -5.80
CA ASP A 116 -9.63 7.04 -4.81
C ASP A 116 -9.09 7.13 -3.38
N ASP A 117 -7.89 6.60 -3.15
CA ASP A 117 -7.19 6.66 -1.87
C ASP A 117 -6.97 8.12 -1.41
N ARG A 118 -6.49 9.00 -2.31
CA ARG A 118 -6.34 10.44 -2.02
C ARG A 118 -7.66 11.14 -1.73
N ARG A 119 -8.74 10.70 -2.36
CA ARG A 119 -10.08 11.25 -2.11
C ARG A 119 -10.57 10.91 -0.71
N LEU A 120 -10.24 9.71 -0.23
CA LEU A 120 -10.69 9.20 1.08
C LEU A 120 -9.84 9.69 2.24
N TYR A 121 -8.52 9.72 2.08
CA TYR A 121 -7.57 9.89 3.19
C TYR A 121 -6.75 11.19 3.11
N GLY A 122 -7.16 12.11 2.23
CA GLY A 122 -6.55 13.43 2.07
C GLY A 122 -5.63 13.54 0.86
N SER A 123 -5.67 14.73 0.25
CA SER A 123 -4.85 15.04 -0.93
C SER A 123 -3.48 15.56 -0.51
N VAL A 124 -2.47 15.16 -1.27
CA VAL A 124 -1.09 15.66 -1.22
C VAL A 124 -0.66 15.99 -2.64
N ASP A 125 0.18 17.02 -2.78
CA ASP A 125 0.78 17.37 -4.08
C ASP A 125 1.86 16.35 -4.43
N LEU A 126 1.55 15.49 -5.39
CA LEU A 126 2.45 14.44 -5.86
C LEU A 126 3.42 14.95 -6.95
N GLY A 127 3.26 16.19 -7.43
CA GLY A 127 4.12 16.76 -8.47
C GLY A 127 5.60 16.82 -8.06
N ASN A 128 5.87 16.91 -6.77
CA ASN A 128 7.23 16.94 -6.21
C ASN A 128 7.89 15.56 -6.08
N LEU A 129 7.13 14.46 -6.22
CA LEU A 129 7.65 13.08 -6.11
C LEU A 129 8.26 12.56 -7.43
N VAL A 130 8.19 13.37 -8.49
CA VAL A 130 8.67 13.04 -9.85
C VAL A 130 10.18 13.33 -10.02
N GLN A 131 10.90 13.76 -8.98
CA GLN A 131 12.34 13.99 -9.08
C GLN A 131 13.12 12.68 -9.13
N VAL A 132 13.07 12.02 -10.29
CA VAL A 132 14.05 11.03 -10.71
C VAL A 132 15.33 11.82 -10.97
N SER A 133 16.31 11.71 -10.06
CA SER A 133 17.65 12.22 -10.30
C SER A 133 18.15 11.71 -11.66
N PRO A 134 18.54 12.58 -12.61
CA PRO A 134 19.12 12.12 -13.85
C PRO A 134 20.36 11.29 -13.52
N ILE A 135 20.40 10.06 -14.04
CA ILE A 135 21.60 9.23 -14.00
C ILE A 135 22.68 10.01 -14.76
N SER A 136 23.59 10.64 -14.02
CA SER A 136 24.84 11.15 -14.59
C SER A 136 25.68 9.95 -14.99
N ILE A 137 25.63 9.60 -16.27
CA ILE A 137 26.58 8.67 -16.87
C ILE A 137 27.87 9.49 -17.11
N THR A 138 28.82 9.38 -16.19
CA THR A 138 30.24 9.73 -16.42
C THR A 138 31.02 8.48 -16.76
#